data_AF-A0A836SXI1-F1
#
_entry.id   AF-A0A836SXI1-F1
#
_cell.length_a   1.000
_cell.length_b   1.000
_cell.length_c   1.000
_cell.angle_alpha   90.00
_cell.angle_beta   90.00
_cell.angle_gamma   90.00
#
_symmetry.space_group_name_H-M   'P 1'
#
loop_
_entity.id
_entity.type
_entity.pdbx_description
1 polymer ?
#
loop_
_entity_poly.entity_id
_entity_poly.type
_entity_poly.pdbx_seq_one_letter_code
_entity_poly.pdbx_strand_id
1 'polypeptide(L)'
;LWLAIDIGDWNFGFIFIFISGLLWFYSSSYKGIPLLGNLIVSVMVALVPLLVVAFEMILFSQNYKTDLSLGKINYMPVFYFVLGFSVFAFGINFIREIVKDIEDIPGDKTAWKKTFPVVVGIKPSKYLVLFLTILLIGGLGYVYWFFLKNRMTLIYLLLFLIFPLLLLSYKLWVSNEKKDFHLVQTGLKILLLTGLLYAFVICAQINA
;
A
#
# COMPACT_ATOMS: atom_id res chain seq x y z
N LEU A 1 7.13 21.62 -1.57
CA LEU A 1 7.66 22.94 -1.14
C LEU A 1 6.63 24.06 -1.31
N TRP A 2 6.08 24.26 -2.51
CA TRP A 2 5.08 25.31 -2.78
C TRP A 2 3.84 25.22 -1.86
N LEU A 3 3.26 24.03 -1.69
CA LEU A 3 2.14 23.78 -0.76
C LEU A 3 2.46 24.10 0.72
N ALA A 4 3.69 23.90 1.17
CA ALA A 4 4.08 24.21 2.56
C ALA A 4 4.20 25.74 2.78
N ILE A 5 4.60 26.47 1.74
CA ILE A 5 4.71 27.94 1.75
C ILE A 5 3.30 28.56 1.77
N ASP A 6 2.36 28.00 1.00
CA ASP A 6 0.97 28.48 0.91
C ASP A 6 0.18 28.23 2.22
N ILE A 7 0.47 27.12 2.92
CA ILE A 7 -0.17 26.75 4.21
C ILE A 7 0.44 27.52 5.40
N GLY A 8 1.60 28.17 5.23
CA GLY A 8 2.21 29.06 6.23
C GLY A 8 2.86 28.39 7.44
N ASP A 9 3.05 27.06 7.41
CA ASP A 9 3.67 26.31 8.51
C ASP A 9 4.87 25.49 8.00
N TRP A 10 6.04 25.87 8.51
CA TRP A 10 7.35 25.38 8.07
C TRP A 10 7.61 23.92 8.44
N ASN A 11 6.86 23.35 9.39
CA ASN A 11 6.95 21.93 9.73
C ASN A 11 6.63 21.03 8.52
N PHE A 12 5.87 21.53 7.54
CA PHE A 12 5.50 20.79 6.33
C PHE A 12 6.60 20.76 5.27
N GLY A 13 7.51 21.74 5.28
CA GLY A 13 8.73 21.68 4.47
C GLY A 13 9.58 20.45 4.83
N PHE A 14 9.65 20.12 6.12
CA PHE A 14 10.41 18.98 6.62
C PHE A 14 9.87 17.63 6.13
N ILE A 15 8.55 17.48 5.94
CA ILE A 15 7.97 16.24 5.40
C ILE A 15 8.47 15.97 3.97
N PHE A 16 8.48 17.00 3.11
CA PHE A 16 9.00 16.86 1.74
C PHE A 16 10.50 16.59 1.71
N ILE A 17 11.26 17.24 2.61
CA ILE A 17 12.70 17.00 2.76
C ILE A 17 12.95 15.58 3.26
N PHE A 18 12.15 15.09 4.21
CA PHE A 18 12.25 13.74 4.76
C PHE A 18 11.93 12.67 3.70
N ILE A 19 10.88 12.85 2.90
CA ILE A 19 10.55 11.94 1.79
C ILE A 19 11.64 11.95 0.71
N SER A 20 12.16 13.14 0.36
CA SER A 20 13.25 13.27 -0.61
C SER A 20 14.54 12.61 -0.09
N GLY A 21 14.81 12.75 1.21
CA GLY A 21 15.89 12.06 1.91
C GLY A 21 15.71 10.55 1.88
N LEU A 22 14.52 10.03 2.17
CA LEU A 22 14.17 8.60 2.07
C LEU A 22 14.35 8.05 0.65
N LEU A 23 13.91 8.79 -0.39
CA LEU A 23 14.12 8.48 -1.80
C LEU A 23 15.61 8.42 -2.15
N TRP A 24 16.39 9.38 -1.66
CA TRP A 24 17.83 9.46 -1.92
C TRP A 24 18.59 8.32 -1.22
N PHE A 25 18.29 8.07 0.06
CA PHE A 25 18.84 6.94 0.81
C PHE A 25 18.46 5.59 0.19
N TYR A 26 17.22 5.44 -0.31
CA TYR A 26 16.79 4.28 -1.10
C TYR A 26 17.69 4.03 -2.31
N SER A 27 17.94 5.07 -3.12
CA SER A 27 18.72 4.95 -4.35
C SER A 27 20.20 4.62 -4.11
N SER A 28 20.76 5.08 -2.98
CA SER A 28 22.20 4.99 -2.72
C SER A 28 22.63 3.74 -1.93
N SER A 29 21.84 3.26 -0.96
CA SER A 29 22.37 2.34 0.06
C SER A 29 21.64 1.00 0.23
N TYR A 30 20.38 0.89 -0.20
CA TYR A 30 19.56 -0.31 0.08
C TYR A 30 19.43 -1.29 -1.08
N LYS A 31 20.04 -1.00 -2.24
CA LYS A 31 20.16 -1.95 -3.36
C LYS A 31 21.08 -3.10 -2.95
N GLY A 32 20.50 -4.19 -2.45
CA GLY A 32 21.22 -5.44 -2.16
C GLY A 32 21.01 -6.04 -0.78
N ILE A 33 20.18 -5.45 0.08
CA ILE A 33 19.79 -6.06 1.36
C ILE A 33 18.46 -6.82 1.17
N PRO A 34 18.39 -8.12 1.53
CA PRO A 34 17.17 -8.91 1.44
C PRO A 34 16.00 -8.25 2.18
N LEU A 35 14.84 -8.14 1.51
CA LEU A 35 13.55 -7.61 2.03
C LEU A 35 13.53 -6.13 2.47
N LEU A 36 14.63 -5.56 2.93
CA LEU A 36 14.67 -4.20 3.47
C LEU A 36 14.36 -3.15 2.39
N GLY A 37 14.91 -3.33 1.18
CA GLY A 37 14.60 -2.45 0.04
C GLY A 37 13.10 -2.47 -0.28
N ASN A 38 12.51 -3.67 -0.33
CA ASN A 38 11.10 -3.87 -0.64
C ASN A 38 10.18 -3.27 0.42
N LEU A 39 10.60 -3.37 1.69
CA LEU A 39 9.91 -2.79 2.82
C LEU A 39 9.86 -1.27 2.69
N ILE A 40 11.01 -0.63 2.43
CA ILE A 40 11.11 0.81 2.27
C ILE A 40 10.22 1.29 1.12
N VAL A 41 10.32 0.67 -0.06
CA VAL A 41 9.48 1.03 -1.23
C VAL A 41 7.99 0.93 -0.89
N SER A 42 7.60 -0.09 -0.13
CA SER A 42 6.20 -0.28 0.26
C SER A 42 5.72 0.72 1.29
N VAL A 43 6.58 1.11 2.25
CA VAL A 43 6.31 2.22 3.17
C VAL A 43 6.10 3.51 2.38
N MET A 44 6.92 3.77 1.36
CA MET A 44 6.80 4.98 0.55
C MET A 44 5.48 5.02 -0.21
N VAL A 45 5.03 3.89 -0.77
CA VAL A 45 3.70 3.79 -1.41
C VAL A 45 2.58 4.02 -0.39
N ALA A 46 2.71 3.51 0.83
CA ALA A 46 1.74 3.68 1.91
C ALA A 46 1.69 5.11 2.48
N LEU A 47 2.80 5.85 2.40
CA LEU A 47 2.84 7.25 2.83
C LEU A 47 2.05 8.17 1.89
N VAL A 48 1.84 7.80 0.62
CA VAL A 48 1.16 8.67 -0.35
C VAL A 48 -0.27 9.03 0.11
N PRO A 49 -1.17 8.09 0.45
CA PRO A 49 -2.48 8.45 0.97
C PRO A 49 -2.42 9.16 2.34
N LEU A 50 -1.48 8.79 3.22
CA LEU A 50 -1.31 9.45 4.51
C LEU A 50 -0.93 10.93 4.39
N LEU A 51 -0.14 11.29 3.38
CA LEU A 51 0.20 12.69 3.12
C LEU A 51 -1.04 13.50 2.71
N VAL A 52 -1.89 12.92 1.85
CA VAL A 52 -3.13 13.59 1.41
C VAL A 52 -4.00 13.91 2.62
N VAL A 53 -4.27 12.93 3.48
CA VAL A 53 -5.13 13.17 4.65
C VAL A 53 -4.48 14.08 5.68
N ALA A 54 -3.15 14.03 5.83
CA ALA A 54 -2.45 14.96 6.72
C ALA A 54 -2.67 16.41 6.29
N PHE A 55 -2.51 16.72 4.99
CA PHE A 55 -2.78 18.06 4.46
C PHE A 55 -4.25 18.47 4.61
N GLU A 56 -5.19 17.58 4.30
CA GLU A 56 -6.62 17.86 4.48
C GLU A 56 -6.97 18.18 5.93
N MET A 57 -6.43 17.42 6.90
CA MET A 57 -6.67 17.66 8.31
C MET A 57 -6.17 19.01 8.79
N ILE A 58 -5.01 19.45 8.31
CA ILE A 58 -4.45 20.74 8.70
C ILE A 58 -5.37 21.86 8.23
N LEU A 59 -5.73 21.85 6.94
CA LEU A 59 -6.66 22.84 6.36
C LEU A 59 -8.01 22.80 7.07
N PHE A 60 -8.52 21.60 7.37
CA PHE A 60 -9.77 21.43 8.10
C PHE A 60 -9.69 22.00 9.52
N SER A 61 -8.60 21.71 10.24
CA SER A 61 -8.38 22.22 11.59
C SER A 61 -8.26 23.74 11.62
N GLN A 62 -7.70 24.36 10.58
CA GLN A 62 -7.55 25.81 10.48
C GLN A 62 -8.88 26.51 10.17
N ASN A 63 -9.67 25.95 9.26
CA ASN A 63 -10.94 26.55 8.81
C ASN A 63 -12.10 26.32 9.80
N TYR A 64 -12.07 25.22 10.57
CA TYR A 64 -13.15 24.83 11.48
C TYR A 64 -12.72 24.80 12.96
N LYS A 65 -11.73 25.61 13.36
CA LYS A 65 -11.17 25.65 14.74
C LYS A 65 -12.25 25.69 15.83
N THR A 66 -13.22 26.57 15.67
CA THR A 66 -14.31 26.77 16.64
C THR A 66 -15.19 25.52 16.75
N ASP A 67 -15.61 24.93 15.64
CA ASP A 67 -16.47 23.74 15.65
C ASP A 67 -15.74 22.47 16.10
N LEU A 68 -14.43 22.36 15.84
CA LEU A 68 -13.58 21.31 16.41
C LEU A 68 -13.46 21.44 17.94
N SER A 69 -13.16 22.66 18.44
CA SER A 69 -12.97 22.91 19.87
C SER A 69 -14.24 22.66 20.69
N LEU A 70 -15.41 22.85 20.07
CA LEU A 70 -16.72 22.57 20.64
C LEU A 70 -17.15 21.10 20.47
N GLY A 71 -16.31 20.26 19.86
CA GLY A 71 -16.58 18.84 19.64
C GLY A 71 -17.70 18.54 18.62
N LYS A 72 -18.10 19.53 17.82
CA LYS A 72 -19.20 19.39 16.85
C LYS A 72 -18.79 18.56 15.63
N ILE A 73 -17.51 18.54 15.29
CA ILE A 73 -16.98 17.84 14.12
C ILE A 73 -15.81 16.95 14.52
N ASN A 74 -15.84 15.69 14.07
CA ASN A 74 -14.77 14.72 14.31
C ASN A 74 -14.22 14.20 12.97
N TYR A 75 -12.96 14.52 12.67
CA TYR A 75 -12.26 14.10 11.45
C TYR A 75 -11.55 12.74 11.59
N MET A 76 -11.53 12.14 12.80
CA MET A 76 -10.84 10.88 13.08
C MET A 76 -11.35 9.68 12.25
N PRO A 77 -12.65 9.55 11.92
CA PRO A 77 -13.12 8.50 11.03
C PRO A 77 -12.46 8.54 9.65
N VAL A 78 -12.24 9.74 9.10
CA VAL A 78 -11.56 9.93 7.81
C VAL A 78 -10.10 9.50 7.92
N PHE A 79 -9.43 9.83 9.04
CA PHE A 79 -8.07 9.36 9.31
C PHE A 79 -7.96 7.84 9.27
N TYR A 80 -8.78 7.16 10.06
CA TYR A 80 -8.74 5.70 10.17
C TYR A 80 -9.08 5.03 8.84
N PHE A 81 -9.97 5.64 8.07
CA PHE A 81 -10.29 5.18 6.73
C PHE A 81 -9.08 5.25 5.80
N VAL A 82 -8.41 6.40 5.71
CA VAL A 82 -7.21 6.56 4.87
C VAL A 82 -6.03 5.72 5.39
N LEU A 83 -5.92 5.56 6.70
CA LEU A 83 -4.95 4.64 7.31
C LEU A 83 -5.17 3.21 6.83
N GLY A 84 -6.43 2.76 6.75
CA GLY A 84 -6.80 1.47 6.17
C GLY A 84 -6.33 1.30 4.72
N PHE A 85 -6.54 2.31 3.87
CA PHE A 85 -6.01 2.31 2.49
C PHE A 85 -4.50 2.24 2.45
N SER A 86 -3.83 2.94 3.36
CA SER A 86 -2.37 3.01 3.43
C SER A 86 -1.79 1.64 3.80
N VAL A 87 -2.39 0.96 4.78
CA VAL A 87 -2.02 -0.41 5.18
C VAL A 87 -2.30 -1.41 4.05
N PHE A 88 -3.42 -1.27 3.35
CA PHE A 88 -3.71 -2.11 2.18
C PHE A 88 -2.70 -1.90 1.04
N ALA A 89 -2.42 -0.64 0.68
CA ALA A 89 -1.47 -0.27 -0.36
C ALA A 89 -0.05 -0.76 -0.01
N PHE A 90 0.34 -0.62 1.27
CA PHE A 90 1.56 -1.20 1.79
C PHE A 90 1.63 -2.71 1.52
N GLY A 91 0.61 -3.46 1.96
CA GLY A 91 0.60 -4.92 1.87
C GLY A 91 0.66 -5.43 0.43
N ILE A 92 -0.18 -4.88 -0.45
CA ILE A 92 -0.17 -5.22 -1.89
C ILE A 92 1.18 -4.90 -2.52
N ASN A 93 1.73 -3.71 -2.26
CA ASN A 93 2.99 -3.30 -2.85
C ASN A 93 4.17 -4.14 -2.33
N PHE A 94 4.16 -4.51 -1.05
CA PHE A 94 5.19 -5.36 -0.46
C PHE A 94 5.20 -6.76 -1.08
N ILE A 95 4.01 -7.35 -1.23
CA ILE A 95 3.84 -8.60 -1.98
C ILE A 95 4.37 -8.45 -3.41
N ARG A 96 4.03 -7.35 -4.09
CA ARG A 96 4.46 -7.08 -5.47
C ARG A 96 5.98 -6.97 -5.61
N GLU A 97 6.67 -6.26 -4.71
CA GLU A 97 8.13 -6.14 -4.75
C GLU A 97 8.82 -7.49 -4.51
N ILE A 98 8.28 -8.38 -3.65
CA ILE A 98 8.81 -9.73 -3.48
C ILE A 98 8.61 -10.57 -4.76
N VAL A 99 7.44 -10.48 -5.40
CA VAL A 99 7.19 -11.19 -6.69
C VAL A 99 8.10 -10.64 -7.80
N LYS A 100 8.40 -9.34 -7.78
CA LYS A 100 9.38 -8.70 -8.66
C LYS A 100 10.78 -9.22 -8.45
N ASP A 101 11.24 -9.32 -7.21
CA ASP A 101 12.55 -9.91 -6.94
C ASP A 101 12.62 -11.38 -7.41
N ILE A 102 11.51 -12.14 -7.35
CA ILE A 102 11.45 -13.52 -7.88
C ILE A 102 11.60 -13.52 -9.41
N GLU A 103 10.96 -12.57 -10.10
CA GLU A 103 11.07 -12.39 -11.55
C GLU A 103 12.52 -12.03 -11.96
N ASP A 104 13.19 -11.20 -11.16
CA ASP A 104 14.50 -10.62 -11.47
C ASP A 104 15.71 -11.44 -11.01
N ILE A 105 15.50 -12.63 -10.40
CA ILE A 105 16.59 -13.52 -9.94
C ILE A 105 17.71 -13.71 -10.98
N PRO A 106 17.44 -13.99 -12.28
CA PRO A 106 18.52 -14.20 -13.25
C PRO A 106 19.37 -12.95 -13.44
N GLY A 107 18.75 -11.76 -13.48
CA GLY A 107 19.44 -10.49 -13.63
C GLY A 107 20.20 -10.09 -12.37
N ASP A 108 19.60 -10.29 -11.20
CA ASP A 108 20.22 -9.97 -9.92
C ASP A 108 21.44 -10.84 -9.61
N LYS A 109 21.43 -12.11 -10.04
CA LYS A 109 22.60 -13.00 -9.98
C LYS A 109 23.76 -12.47 -10.81
N THR A 110 23.50 -11.99 -12.03
CA THR A 110 24.56 -11.42 -12.89
C THR A 110 25.09 -10.08 -12.36
N ALA A 111 24.28 -9.34 -11.62
CA ALA A 111 24.63 -8.08 -10.99
C ALA A 111 25.20 -8.21 -9.57
N TRP A 112 25.50 -9.44 -9.11
CA TRP A 112 26.03 -9.75 -7.77
C TRP A 112 25.19 -9.22 -6.60
N LYS A 113 23.88 -9.04 -6.81
CA LYS A 113 22.96 -8.58 -5.76
C LYS A 113 22.48 -9.75 -4.91
N LYS A 114 22.35 -9.52 -3.61
CA LYS A 114 21.84 -10.49 -2.64
C LYS A 114 20.38 -10.19 -2.27
N THR A 115 19.48 -10.27 -3.24
CA THR A 115 18.03 -10.15 -2.96
C THR A 115 17.50 -11.40 -2.25
N PHE A 116 16.36 -11.28 -1.56
CA PHE A 116 15.78 -12.38 -0.79
C PHE A 116 15.64 -13.68 -1.61
N PRO A 117 15.00 -13.67 -2.80
CA PRO A 117 14.85 -14.88 -3.59
C PRO A 117 16.15 -15.40 -4.20
N VAL A 118 17.19 -14.57 -4.34
CA VAL A 118 18.54 -15.03 -4.75
C VAL A 118 19.20 -15.83 -3.63
N VAL A 119 19.01 -15.42 -2.36
CA VAL A 119 19.61 -16.08 -1.20
C VAL A 119 18.84 -17.34 -0.79
N VAL A 120 17.51 -17.26 -0.71
CA VAL A 120 16.68 -18.39 -0.20
C VAL A 120 16.08 -19.26 -1.31
N GLY A 121 16.02 -18.76 -2.55
CA GLY A 121 15.40 -19.44 -3.69
C GLY A 121 13.92 -19.11 -3.90
N ILE A 122 13.38 -19.63 -5.01
CA ILE A 122 12.02 -19.31 -5.50
C ILE A 122 10.93 -19.86 -4.57
N LYS A 123 11.04 -21.14 -4.16
CA LYS A 123 10.00 -21.82 -3.35
C LYS A 123 9.73 -21.13 -2.01
N PRO A 124 10.72 -20.84 -1.15
CA PRO A 124 10.45 -20.13 0.11
C PRO A 124 9.95 -18.70 -0.11
N SER A 125 10.37 -18.04 -1.19
CA SER A 125 9.87 -16.71 -1.54
C SER A 125 8.39 -16.72 -1.91
N LYS A 126 7.92 -17.75 -2.62
CA LYS A 126 6.49 -17.96 -2.87
C LYS A 126 5.71 -18.20 -1.57
N TYR A 127 6.24 -19.03 -0.67
CA TYR A 127 5.57 -19.27 0.62
C TYR A 127 5.44 -17.99 1.45
N LEU A 128 6.46 -17.14 1.46
CA LEU A 128 6.40 -15.82 2.10
C LEU A 128 5.29 -14.96 1.48
N VAL A 129 5.22 -14.88 0.15
CA VAL A 129 4.17 -14.11 -0.54
C VAL A 129 2.77 -14.63 -0.21
N LEU A 130 2.58 -15.95 -0.20
CA LEU A 130 1.29 -16.55 0.12
C LEU A 130 0.87 -16.29 1.57
N PHE A 131 1.82 -16.41 2.50
CA PHE A 131 1.60 -16.07 3.90
C PHE A 131 1.18 -14.61 4.07
N LEU A 132 1.90 -13.67 3.44
CA LEU A 132 1.56 -12.25 3.47
C LEU A 132 0.19 -11.96 2.82
N THR A 133 -0.17 -12.71 1.77
CA THR A 133 -1.47 -12.58 1.11
C THR A 133 -2.61 -13.04 2.02
N ILE A 134 -2.43 -14.13 2.76
CA ILE A 134 -3.40 -14.60 3.76
C ILE A 134 -3.58 -13.57 4.87
N LEU A 135 -2.48 -12.99 5.37
CA LEU A 135 -2.54 -11.91 6.36
C LEU A 135 -3.31 -10.69 5.83
N LEU A 136 -3.09 -10.31 4.57
CA LEU A 136 -3.80 -9.20 3.95
C LEU A 136 -5.30 -9.47 3.82
N ILE A 137 -5.69 -10.68 3.38
CA ILE A 137 -7.09 -11.09 3.30
C ILE A 137 -7.74 -11.09 4.69
N GLY A 138 -7.03 -11.61 5.71
CA GLY A 138 -7.47 -11.56 7.10
C GLY A 138 -7.68 -10.14 7.60
N GLY A 139 -6.75 -9.23 7.28
CA GLY A 139 -6.86 -7.80 7.59
C GLY A 139 -8.07 -7.14 6.93
N LEU A 140 -8.32 -7.42 5.64
CA LEU A 140 -9.52 -6.93 4.95
C LEU A 140 -10.82 -7.45 5.59
N GLY A 141 -10.84 -8.74 5.96
CA GLY A 141 -11.97 -9.36 6.65
C GLY A 141 -12.21 -8.74 8.03
N TYR A 142 -11.14 -8.48 8.80
CA TYR A 142 -11.20 -7.80 10.08
C TYR A 142 -11.80 -6.39 9.93
N VAL A 143 -11.29 -5.59 8.98
CA VAL A 143 -11.80 -4.23 8.75
C VAL A 143 -13.28 -4.25 8.35
N TYR A 144 -13.67 -5.19 7.49
CA TYR A 144 -15.06 -5.37 7.12
C TYR A 144 -15.95 -5.67 8.32
N TRP A 145 -15.55 -6.66 9.13
CA TRP A 145 -16.36 -7.17 10.23
C TRP A 145 -16.50 -6.17 11.38
N PHE A 146 -15.47 -5.38 11.68
CA PHE A 146 -15.50 -4.45 12.81
C PHE A 146 -15.98 -3.04 12.44
N PHE A 147 -15.75 -2.58 11.20
CA PHE A 147 -15.96 -1.17 10.85
C PHE A 147 -16.96 -0.92 9.71
N LEU A 148 -17.03 -1.76 8.68
CA LEU A 148 -17.80 -1.45 7.46
C LEU A 148 -19.19 -2.08 7.43
N LYS A 149 -19.31 -3.38 7.76
CA LYS A 149 -20.58 -4.16 7.87
C LYS A 149 -21.68 -3.87 6.84
N ASN A 150 -21.34 -3.44 5.61
CA ASN A 150 -22.31 -3.09 4.57
C ASN A 150 -22.29 -4.13 3.43
N ARG A 151 -23.47 -4.47 2.89
CA ARG A 151 -23.62 -5.44 1.80
C ARG A 151 -22.90 -5.03 0.51
N MET A 152 -22.96 -3.76 0.10
CA MET A 152 -22.28 -3.26 -1.10
C MET A 152 -20.77 -3.37 -0.95
N THR A 153 -20.25 -2.94 0.21
CA THR A 153 -18.84 -3.13 0.57
C THR A 153 -18.43 -4.59 0.51
N LEU A 154 -19.21 -5.50 1.11
CA LEU A 154 -18.88 -6.92 1.12
C LEU A 154 -18.73 -7.48 -0.30
N ILE A 155 -19.69 -7.18 -1.16
CA ILE A 155 -19.68 -7.61 -2.56
C ILE A 155 -18.45 -7.05 -3.28
N TYR A 156 -18.14 -5.77 -3.07
CA TYR A 156 -16.96 -5.16 -3.68
C TYR A 156 -15.65 -5.81 -3.21
N LEU A 157 -15.46 -5.96 -1.90
CA LEU A 157 -14.26 -6.57 -1.33
C LEU A 157 -14.09 -8.01 -1.81
N LEU A 158 -15.17 -8.79 -1.87
CA LEU A 158 -15.12 -10.18 -2.33
C LEU A 158 -14.77 -10.27 -3.82
N LEU A 159 -15.47 -9.53 -4.69
CA LEU A 159 -15.33 -9.68 -6.14
C LEU A 159 -14.10 -8.99 -6.72
N PHE A 160 -13.74 -7.81 -6.21
CA PHE A 160 -12.70 -6.97 -6.80
C PHE A 160 -11.36 -7.00 -6.06
N LEU A 161 -11.32 -7.47 -4.81
CA LEU A 161 -10.09 -7.61 -4.04
C LEU A 161 -9.75 -9.06 -3.71
N ILE A 162 -10.59 -9.74 -2.94
CA ILE A 162 -10.29 -11.07 -2.39
C ILE A 162 -10.26 -12.13 -3.51
N PHE A 163 -11.26 -12.18 -4.37
CA PHE A 163 -11.31 -13.16 -5.46
C PHE A 163 -10.12 -13.01 -6.44
N PRO A 164 -9.78 -11.80 -6.95
CA PRO A 164 -8.58 -11.62 -7.76
C PRO A 164 -7.28 -11.95 -7.00
N LEU A 165 -7.18 -11.61 -5.70
CA LEU A 165 -6.02 -11.98 -4.88
C LEU A 165 -5.84 -13.50 -4.79
N LEU A 166 -6.91 -14.26 -4.62
CA LEU A 166 -6.87 -15.72 -4.61
C LEU A 166 -6.45 -16.30 -5.96
N LEU A 167 -6.97 -15.75 -7.07
CA LEU A 167 -6.57 -16.16 -8.42
C LEU A 167 -5.07 -15.89 -8.68
N LEU A 168 -4.57 -14.72 -8.28
CA LEU A 168 -3.15 -14.39 -8.43
C LEU A 168 -2.26 -15.24 -7.52
N SER A 169 -2.74 -15.58 -6.31
CA SER A 169 -2.05 -16.49 -5.39
C SER A 169 -1.92 -17.90 -5.96
N TYR A 170 -3.02 -18.42 -6.53
CA TYR A 170 -3.01 -19.69 -7.24
C TYR A 170 -2.06 -19.66 -8.45
N LYS A 171 -2.12 -18.59 -9.25
CA LYS A 171 -1.22 -18.43 -10.40
C LYS A 171 0.23 -18.43 -9.95
N LEU A 172 0.60 -17.65 -8.93
CA LEU A 172 1.94 -17.60 -8.36
C LEU A 172 2.44 -18.97 -7.87
N TRP A 173 1.55 -19.77 -7.26
CA TRP A 173 1.89 -21.11 -6.81
C TRP A 173 2.40 -21.97 -7.97
N VAL A 174 1.67 -21.96 -9.09
CA VAL A 174 1.95 -22.79 -10.27
C VAL A 174 3.06 -22.20 -11.17
N SER A 175 3.28 -20.88 -11.14
CA SER A 175 4.28 -20.16 -11.97
C SER A 175 5.70 -20.70 -11.85
N ASN A 176 6.35 -21.09 -12.95
CA ASN A 176 7.79 -21.42 -12.93
C ASN A 176 8.63 -20.54 -13.86
N GLU A 177 7.97 -19.71 -14.69
CA GLU A 177 8.63 -18.88 -15.68
C GLU A 177 8.54 -17.39 -15.36
N LYS A 178 9.52 -16.63 -15.87
CA LYS A 178 9.58 -15.17 -15.73
C LYS A 178 8.29 -14.48 -16.17
N LYS A 179 7.72 -14.91 -17.30
CA LYS A 179 6.47 -14.36 -17.86
C LYS A 179 5.29 -14.50 -16.89
N ASP A 180 5.22 -15.58 -16.15
CA ASP A 180 4.13 -15.79 -15.20
C ASP A 180 4.24 -14.83 -14.01
N PHE A 181 5.45 -14.61 -13.49
CA PHE A 181 5.69 -13.65 -12.41
C PHE A 181 5.36 -12.22 -12.84
N HIS A 182 5.65 -11.88 -14.09
CA HIS A 182 5.29 -10.58 -14.66
C HIS A 182 3.76 -10.37 -14.71
N LEU A 183 3.01 -11.42 -15.08
CA LEU A 183 1.54 -11.37 -15.06
C LEU A 183 1.00 -11.21 -13.64
N VAL A 184 1.59 -11.90 -12.66
CA VAL A 184 1.20 -11.74 -11.25
C VAL A 184 1.44 -10.31 -10.76
N GLN A 185 2.60 -9.71 -11.06
CA GLN A 185 2.87 -8.31 -10.70
C GLN A 185 1.91 -7.33 -11.36
N THR A 186 1.58 -7.56 -12.63
CA THR A 186 0.63 -6.73 -13.36
C THR A 186 -0.76 -6.82 -12.71
N GLY A 187 -1.19 -8.03 -12.34
CA GLY A 187 -2.43 -8.24 -11.60
C GLY A 187 -2.44 -7.55 -10.23
N LEU A 188 -1.34 -7.62 -9.48
CA LEU A 188 -1.19 -6.94 -8.19
C LEU A 188 -1.23 -5.40 -8.34
N LYS A 189 -0.66 -4.87 -9.43
CA LYS A 189 -0.76 -3.44 -9.77
C LYS A 189 -2.20 -3.01 -10.05
N ILE A 190 -2.96 -3.84 -10.77
CA ILE A 190 -4.39 -3.59 -11.03
C ILE A 190 -5.17 -3.67 -9.71
N LEU A 191 -4.87 -4.62 -8.84
CA LEU A 191 -5.48 -4.74 -7.51
C LEU A 191 -5.25 -3.51 -6.62
N LEU A 192 -4.06 -2.91 -6.70
CA LEU A 192 -3.78 -1.66 -5.99
C LEU A 192 -4.69 -0.54 -6.50
N LEU A 193 -4.91 -0.46 -7.82
CA LEU A 193 -5.84 0.50 -8.42
C LEU A 193 -7.30 0.22 -8.03
N THR A 194 -7.76 -1.02 -8.11
CA THR A 194 -9.15 -1.37 -7.71
C THR A 194 -9.37 -1.15 -6.21
N GLY A 195 -8.34 -1.35 -5.40
CA GLY A 195 -8.33 -0.94 -4.00
C GLY A 195 -8.63 0.55 -3.86
N LEU A 196 -7.86 1.42 -4.52
CA LEU A 196 -8.08 2.87 -4.49
C LEU A 196 -9.47 3.29 -5.00
N LEU A 197 -9.98 2.63 -6.05
CA LEU A 197 -11.30 2.91 -6.60
C LEU A 197 -12.46 2.61 -5.62
N TYR A 198 -12.20 1.82 -4.56
CA TYR A 198 -13.19 1.58 -3.51
C TYR A 198 -13.65 2.88 -2.81
N ALA A 199 -12.81 3.93 -2.79
CA ALA A 199 -13.19 5.23 -2.22
C ALA A 199 -14.44 5.82 -2.90
N PHE A 200 -14.62 5.62 -4.21
CA PHE A 200 -15.81 6.07 -4.94
C PHE A 200 -17.08 5.32 -4.52
N VAL A 201 -16.96 4.02 -4.22
CA VAL A 201 -18.10 3.21 -3.78
C VAL A 201 -18.61 3.72 -2.43
N ILE A 202 -17.70 4.04 -1.51
CA ILE A 202 -18.08 4.62 -0.23
C ILE A 202 -18.66 6.02 -0.40
N CYS A 203 -18.08 6.86 -1.26
CA CYS A 203 -18.64 8.18 -1.54
C CYS A 203 -20.07 8.08 -2.07
N ALA A 204 -20.33 7.16 -3.02
CA ALA A 204 -21.68 6.90 -3.53
C ALA A 204 -22.63 6.40 -2.44
N GLN A 205 -22.15 5.60 -1.49
CA GLN A 205 -22.95 5.10 -0.37
C GLN A 205 -23.29 6.20 0.65
N ILE A 206 -22.38 7.15 0.90
CA ILE A 206 -22.64 8.27 1.83
C ILE A 206 -23.69 9.23 1.25
N ASN A 207 -23.74 9.36 -0.07
CA ASN A 207 -24.66 10.27 -0.77
C ASN A 207 -26.03 9.64 -1.11
N ALA A 208 -26.26 8.36 -0.79
CA ALA A 208 -27.49 7.61 -1.07
C ALA A 208 -28.31 7.39 0.19
#